data_AF-A0A7S3N351-F1
#
_entry.id   AF-A0A7S3N351-F1
#
_cell.length_a   1.000
_cell.length_b   1.000
_cell.length_c   1.000
_cell.angle_alpha   90.00
_cell.angle_beta   90.00
_cell.angle_gamma   90.00
#
_symmetry.space_group_name_H-M   'P 1'
#
loop_
_entity.id
_entity.type
_entity.pdbx_description
1 polymer ?
#
loop_
_entity_poly.entity_id
_entity_poly.type
_entity_poly.pdbx_seq_one_letter_code
_entity_poly.pdbx_strand_id
1 'polypeptide(L)'
;AKREFQINLSRDYTQARLFLEKGFQAPTMRDRQERFKAGGDCLVQSNKDGFYSQLVGELQEINQGQVDYFKKHPNMGKTMSMSLADFFTQRMTGDKMSDSQTKEVFQEIKTLRTTFNLPLPSYWAIVFRAYAQDAKRAPEGSEKEKKWQKVQALITEKNPSVPYLTMGELCLEAGNKQLAVVAIRKEKKYELKVPMLIDAEAWQEATEEIFSNRKHEDHESFVHMIREKGPAFVEDFIRTESARRK
;
A
#
# COMPACT_ATOMS: atom_id res chain seq x y z
N ALA A 1 -23.28 3.13 12.24
CA ALA A 1 -24.19 2.06 11.79
C ALA A 1 -23.40 1.10 10.92
N LYS A 2 -23.32 -0.19 11.28
CA LYS A 2 -22.75 -1.22 10.39
C LYS A 2 -23.76 -1.43 9.25
N ARG A 3 -23.38 -1.07 8.02
CA ARG A 3 -24.18 -1.44 6.83
C ARG A 3 -23.92 -2.92 6.56
N GLU A 4 -24.91 -3.76 6.79
CA GLU A 4 -24.89 -5.15 6.32
C GLU A 4 -25.02 -5.14 4.79
N PHE A 5 -23.96 -5.60 4.12
CA PHE A 5 -23.97 -5.79 2.67
C PHE A 5 -24.78 -7.05 2.35
N GLN A 6 -26.01 -6.87 1.88
CA GLN A 6 -26.73 -7.94 1.19
C GLN A 6 -26.40 -7.87 -0.30
N ILE A 7 -25.42 -8.67 -0.74
CA ILE A 7 -25.20 -8.89 -2.17
C ILE A 7 -26.36 -9.73 -2.68
N ASN A 8 -27.25 -9.11 -3.45
CA ASN A 8 -28.36 -9.82 -4.08
C ASN A 8 -27.83 -10.62 -5.28
N LEU A 9 -27.51 -11.89 -5.04
CA LEU A 9 -26.94 -12.83 -6.03
C LEU A 9 -27.88 -13.17 -7.20
N SER A 10 -29.13 -12.67 -7.18
CA SER A 10 -30.15 -12.94 -8.20
C SER A 10 -30.14 -12.00 -9.41
N ARG A 11 -29.33 -10.94 -9.40
CA ARG A 11 -29.29 -9.93 -10.47
C ARG A 11 -28.27 -10.28 -11.55
N ASP A 12 -28.67 -10.12 -12.82
CA ASP A 12 -27.78 -10.32 -13.97
C ASP A 12 -26.83 -9.12 -14.13
N TYR A 13 -25.54 -9.36 -13.90
CA TYR A 13 -24.46 -8.38 -14.05
C TYR A 13 -23.69 -8.55 -15.36
N THR A 14 -24.11 -9.47 -16.24
CA THR A 14 -23.34 -9.90 -17.42
C THR A 14 -23.03 -8.71 -18.34
N GLN A 15 -24.01 -7.84 -18.57
CA GLN A 15 -23.83 -6.67 -19.43
C GLN A 15 -22.89 -5.62 -18.82
N ALA A 16 -23.06 -5.31 -17.53
CA ALA A 16 -22.17 -4.40 -16.81
C ALA A 16 -20.73 -4.92 -16.81
N ARG A 17 -20.54 -6.21 -16.50
CA ARG A 17 -19.25 -6.89 -16.54
C ARG A 17 -18.58 -6.79 -17.91
N LEU A 18 -19.32 -7.07 -18.98
CA LEU A 18 -18.81 -7.00 -20.35
C LEU A 18 -18.31 -5.60 -20.71
N PHE A 19 -19.03 -4.56 -20.30
CA PHE A 19 -18.60 -3.17 -20.50
C PHE A 19 -17.33 -2.85 -19.71
N LEU A 20 -17.25 -3.27 -18.45
CA LEU A 20 -16.07 -3.04 -17.61
C LEU A 20 -14.83 -3.78 -18.15
N GLU A 21 -14.96 -5.06 -18.50
CA GLU A 21 -13.87 -5.85 -19.10
C GLU A 21 -13.36 -5.22 -20.39
N LYS A 22 -14.28 -4.85 -21.30
CA LYS A 22 -13.90 -4.17 -22.53
C LYS A 22 -13.31 -2.77 -22.29
N GLY A 23 -13.69 -2.11 -21.19
CA GLY A 23 -13.09 -0.84 -20.76
C GLY A 23 -11.60 -0.97 -20.48
N PHE A 24 -11.19 -2.04 -19.80
CA PHE A 24 -9.76 -2.33 -19.57
C PHE A 24 -8.98 -2.69 -20.85
N GLN A 25 -9.68 -3.17 -21.88
CA GLN A 25 -9.09 -3.54 -23.18
C GLN A 25 -9.20 -2.42 -24.24
N ALA A 26 -9.76 -1.27 -23.88
CA ALA A 26 -10.06 -0.22 -24.84
C ALA A 26 -8.78 0.40 -25.44
N PRO A 27 -8.72 0.60 -26.77
CA PRO A 27 -7.51 1.09 -27.45
C PRO A 27 -7.28 2.60 -27.22
N THR A 28 -8.34 3.33 -26.88
CA THR A 28 -8.27 4.78 -26.62
C THR A 28 -8.87 5.16 -25.27
N MET A 29 -8.42 6.30 -24.77
CA MET A 29 -8.89 6.92 -23.52
C MET A 29 -10.40 7.17 -23.53
N ARG A 30 -10.89 7.67 -24.67
CA ARG A 30 -12.30 7.97 -24.89
C ARG A 30 -13.13 6.70 -24.84
N ASP A 31 -12.72 5.67 -25.58
CA ASP A 31 -13.44 4.39 -25.61
C ASP A 31 -13.50 3.75 -24.22
N ARG A 32 -12.43 3.88 -23.43
CA ARG A 32 -12.39 3.40 -22.05
C ARG A 32 -13.41 4.11 -21.17
N GLN A 33 -13.44 5.44 -21.19
CA GLN A 33 -14.40 6.24 -20.43
C GLN A 33 -15.85 5.91 -20.82
N GLU A 34 -16.13 5.81 -22.12
CA GLU A 34 -17.46 5.47 -22.63
C GLU A 34 -17.90 4.08 -22.15
N ARG A 35 -17.00 3.09 -22.16
CA ARG A 35 -17.28 1.73 -21.67
C ARG A 35 -17.48 1.66 -20.16
N PHE A 36 -16.64 2.34 -19.37
CA PHE A 36 -16.84 2.39 -17.91
C PHE A 36 -18.12 3.12 -17.52
N LYS A 37 -18.46 4.20 -18.23
CA LYS A 37 -19.74 4.88 -18.05
C LYS A 37 -20.91 3.94 -18.36
N ALA A 38 -20.90 3.26 -19.51
CA ALA A 38 -21.95 2.32 -19.88
C ALA A 38 -22.09 1.17 -18.87
N GLY A 39 -20.98 0.60 -18.40
CA GLY A 39 -20.99 -0.45 -17.37
C GLY A 39 -21.55 0.06 -16.04
N GLY A 40 -21.18 1.28 -15.65
CA GLY A 40 -21.72 1.94 -14.47
C GLY A 40 -23.21 2.24 -14.55
N ASP A 41 -23.67 2.77 -15.69
CA ASP A 41 -25.09 3.02 -15.94
C ASP A 41 -25.90 1.72 -15.86
N CYS A 42 -25.38 0.60 -16.38
CA CYS A 42 -25.99 -0.72 -16.20
C CYS A 42 -26.07 -1.12 -14.72
N LEU A 43 -25.01 -0.91 -13.92
CA LEU A 43 -25.02 -1.25 -12.49
C LEU A 43 -26.06 -0.44 -11.72
N VAL A 44 -26.13 0.87 -11.99
CA VAL A 44 -27.09 1.79 -11.36
C VAL A 44 -28.52 1.41 -11.74
N GLN A 45 -28.79 1.17 -13.01
CA GLN A 45 -30.12 0.77 -13.50
C GLN A 45 -30.58 -0.56 -12.92
N SER A 46 -29.70 -1.57 -12.91
CA SER A 46 -30.01 -2.91 -12.41
C SER A 46 -30.18 -2.94 -10.90
N ASN A 47 -29.45 -2.10 -10.15
CA ASN A 47 -29.45 -2.18 -8.69
C ASN A 47 -30.33 -1.18 -7.96
N LYS A 48 -30.50 0.02 -8.51
CA LYS A 48 -31.22 1.14 -7.87
C LYS A 48 -30.77 1.38 -6.41
N ASP A 49 -29.51 1.10 -6.11
CA ASP A 49 -28.91 1.27 -4.78
C ASP A 49 -27.87 2.39 -4.83
N GLY A 50 -27.83 3.20 -3.77
CA GLY A 50 -26.87 4.28 -3.60
C GLY A 50 -25.42 3.80 -3.60
N PHE A 51 -25.15 2.54 -3.24
CA PHE A 51 -23.80 1.97 -3.32
C PHE A 51 -23.22 2.02 -4.74
N TYR A 52 -23.94 1.48 -5.74
CA TYR A 52 -23.42 1.41 -7.10
C TYR A 52 -23.38 2.78 -7.77
N SER A 53 -24.35 3.67 -7.47
CA SER A 53 -24.31 5.06 -7.94
C SER A 53 -23.08 5.80 -7.40
N GLN A 54 -22.77 5.61 -6.12
CA GLN A 54 -21.57 6.17 -5.51
C GLN A 54 -20.31 5.58 -6.16
N LEU A 55 -20.18 4.26 -6.23
CA LEU A 55 -19.01 3.58 -6.82
C LEU A 55 -18.74 4.03 -8.27
N VAL A 56 -19.79 4.17 -9.09
CA VAL A 56 -19.66 4.62 -10.48
C VAL A 56 -19.23 6.08 -10.56
N GLY A 57 -19.79 6.95 -9.70
CA GLY A 57 -19.34 8.34 -9.60
C GLY A 57 -17.87 8.44 -9.21
N GLU A 58 -17.45 7.68 -8.20
CA GLU A 58 -16.06 7.64 -7.74
C GLU A 58 -15.11 7.15 -8.87
N LEU A 59 -15.49 6.10 -9.59
CA LEU A 59 -14.72 5.59 -10.73
C LEU A 59 -14.61 6.63 -11.85
N GLN A 60 -15.67 7.39 -12.14
CA GLN A 60 -15.64 8.42 -13.18
C GLN A 60 -14.66 9.54 -12.81
N GLU A 61 -14.66 9.99 -11.56
CA GLU A 61 -13.73 11.03 -11.08
C GLU A 61 -12.27 10.57 -11.15
N ILE A 62 -11.96 9.33 -10.74
CA ILE A 62 -10.59 8.78 -10.85
C ILE A 62 -10.17 8.72 -12.32
N ASN A 63 -11.01 8.17 -13.19
CA ASN A 63 -10.70 8.06 -14.61
C ASN A 63 -10.51 9.43 -15.26
N GLN A 64 -11.30 10.43 -14.87
CA GLN A 64 -11.14 11.79 -15.34
C GLN A 64 -9.81 12.39 -14.88
N GLY A 65 -9.44 12.20 -13.61
CA GLY A 65 -8.13 12.61 -13.10
C GLY A 65 -6.95 11.94 -13.80
N GLN A 66 -7.06 10.64 -14.12
CA GLN A 66 -6.05 9.91 -14.89
C GLN A 66 -5.95 10.43 -16.34
N VAL A 67 -7.08 10.74 -16.99
CA VAL A 67 -7.12 11.34 -18.33
C VAL A 67 -6.44 12.70 -18.33
N ASP A 68 -6.77 13.56 -17.38
CA ASP A 68 -6.20 14.91 -17.32
C ASP A 68 -4.71 14.89 -16.99
N TYR A 69 -4.26 13.91 -16.18
CA TYR A 69 -2.84 13.66 -15.97
C TYR A 69 -2.14 13.12 -17.22
N PHE A 70 -2.74 12.17 -17.94
CA PHE A 70 -2.19 11.62 -19.19
C PHE A 70 -2.06 12.67 -20.28
N LYS A 71 -3.05 13.57 -20.44
CA LYS A 71 -2.97 14.71 -21.38
C LYS A 71 -1.75 15.59 -21.13
N LYS A 72 -1.38 15.78 -19.85
CA LYS A 72 -0.19 16.54 -19.45
C LYS A 72 1.10 15.73 -19.58
N HIS A 73 1.03 14.40 -19.59
CA HIS A 73 2.17 13.47 -19.60
C HIS A 73 1.94 12.31 -20.60
N PRO A 74 1.86 12.60 -21.91
CA PRO A 74 1.43 11.61 -22.92
C PRO A 74 2.35 10.39 -23.06
N ASN A 75 3.60 10.49 -22.60
CA ASN A 75 4.57 9.39 -22.63
C ASN A 75 4.36 8.37 -21.50
N MET A 76 3.42 8.60 -20.57
CA MET A 76 3.11 7.68 -19.47
C MET A 76 1.95 6.74 -19.83
N GLY A 77 2.15 5.88 -20.83
CA GLY A 77 1.11 4.99 -21.36
C GLY A 77 0.45 4.03 -20.34
N LYS A 78 1.08 3.81 -19.17
CA LYS A 78 0.54 2.96 -18.10
C LYS A 78 -0.39 3.67 -17.11
N THR A 79 -0.49 4.99 -17.13
CA THR A 79 -1.27 5.78 -16.13
C THR A 79 -2.70 5.28 -15.98
N MET A 80 -3.32 4.80 -17.07
CA MET A 80 -4.72 4.34 -17.04
C MET A 80 -4.91 2.95 -16.44
N SER A 81 -3.89 2.09 -16.44
CA SER A 81 -3.98 0.78 -15.79
C SER A 81 -3.57 0.83 -14.33
N MET A 82 -3.15 1.99 -13.82
CA MET A 82 -2.69 2.13 -12.44
C MET A 82 -3.85 2.08 -11.46
N SER A 83 -3.61 1.40 -10.34
CA SER A 83 -4.46 1.55 -9.16
C SER A 83 -4.42 3.01 -8.68
N LEU A 84 -5.40 3.41 -7.86
CA LEU A 84 -5.41 4.75 -7.25
C LEU A 84 -4.13 5.02 -6.45
N ALA A 85 -3.64 3.99 -5.73
CA ALA A 85 -2.40 4.05 -4.96
C ALA A 85 -1.17 4.25 -5.86
N ASP A 86 -1.07 3.51 -6.97
CA ASP A 86 0.03 3.66 -7.93
C ASP A 86 -0.03 4.99 -8.67
N PHE A 87 -1.23 5.44 -9.02
CA PHE A 87 -1.45 6.74 -9.65
C PHE A 87 -1.01 7.88 -8.74
N PHE A 88 -1.42 7.89 -7.47
CA PHE A 88 -0.98 8.89 -6.50
C PHE A 88 0.52 8.81 -6.21
N THR A 89 1.04 7.59 -6.08
CA THR A 89 2.48 7.37 -5.93
C THR A 89 3.23 7.97 -7.12
N GLN A 90 2.81 7.68 -8.36
CA GLN A 90 3.44 8.24 -9.56
C GLN A 90 3.34 9.77 -9.58
N ARG A 91 2.17 10.33 -9.25
CA ARG A 91 1.99 11.78 -9.19
C ARG A 91 2.82 12.45 -8.13
N MET A 92 3.13 11.79 -7.01
CA MET A 92 4.00 12.31 -5.95
C MET A 92 5.49 12.10 -6.21
N THR A 93 5.85 11.21 -7.13
CA THR A 93 7.24 10.77 -7.39
C THR A 93 7.72 11.00 -8.82
N GLY A 94 6.95 11.70 -9.65
CA GLY A 94 7.31 12.02 -11.03
C GLY A 94 8.59 12.86 -11.13
N ASP A 95 9.32 12.70 -12.23
CA ASP A 95 10.64 13.32 -12.41
C ASP A 95 10.55 14.86 -12.31
N LYS A 96 11.39 15.43 -11.44
CA LYS A 96 11.61 16.88 -11.27
C LYS A 96 10.38 17.70 -10.86
N MET A 97 9.63 17.26 -9.86
CA MET A 97 8.65 18.16 -9.22
C MET A 97 9.33 19.14 -8.27
N SER A 98 8.96 20.41 -8.42
CA SER A 98 9.24 21.45 -7.42
C SER A 98 8.44 21.21 -6.13
N ASP A 99 8.91 21.75 -5.00
CA ASP A 99 8.20 21.67 -3.71
C ASP A 99 6.75 22.21 -3.78
N SER A 100 6.48 23.17 -4.67
CA SER A 100 5.12 23.68 -4.92
C SER A 100 4.22 22.65 -5.56
N GLN A 101 4.71 21.94 -6.59
CA GLN A 101 3.95 20.88 -7.27
C GLN A 101 3.70 19.70 -6.32
N THR A 102 4.67 19.36 -5.47
CA THR A 102 4.46 18.35 -4.42
C THR A 102 3.32 18.76 -3.48
N LYS A 103 3.27 20.02 -3.03
CA LYS A 103 2.17 20.53 -2.17
C LYS A 103 0.81 20.50 -2.87
N GLU A 104 0.74 20.86 -4.14
CA GLU A 104 -0.49 20.77 -4.95
C GLU A 104 -0.99 19.33 -5.05
N VAL A 105 -0.10 18.39 -5.38
CA VAL A 105 -0.43 16.96 -5.42
C VAL A 105 -0.90 16.47 -4.05
N PHE A 106 -0.27 16.89 -2.95
CA PHE A 106 -0.75 16.56 -1.60
C PHE A 106 -2.16 17.10 -1.32
N GLN A 107 -2.44 18.33 -1.72
CA GLN A 107 -3.76 18.94 -1.56
C GLN A 107 -4.81 18.23 -2.41
N GLU A 108 -4.47 17.84 -3.63
CA GLU A 108 -5.35 17.05 -4.49
C GLU A 108 -5.65 15.66 -3.91
N ILE A 109 -4.65 14.94 -3.40
CA ILE A 109 -4.86 13.64 -2.74
C ILE A 109 -5.72 13.83 -1.48
N LYS A 110 -5.56 14.93 -0.76
CA LYS A 110 -6.43 15.28 0.39
C LYS A 110 -7.87 15.56 -0.03
N THR A 111 -8.07 16.24 -1.16
CA THR A 111 -9.40 16.44 -1.75
C THR A 111 -10.01 15.09 -2.12
N LEU A 112 -9.26 14.25 -2.83
CA LEU A 112 -9.73 12.92 -3.26
C LEU A 112 -10.02 11.99 -2.08
N ARG A 113 -9.29 12.11 -0.97
CA ARG A 113 -9.67 11.42 0.28
C ARG A 113 -11.08 11.79 0.72
N THR A 114 -11.41 13.08 0.70
CA THR A 114 -12.75 13.57 1.08
C THR A 114 -13.79 13.06 0.10
N THR A 115 -13.49 13.11 -1.20
CA THR A 115 -14.36 12.65 -2.27
C THR A 115 -14.69 11.15 -2.16
N PHE A 116 -13.69 10.31 -1.92
CA PHE A 116 -13.84 8.85 -1.84
C PHE A 116 -14.11 8.32 -0.43
N ASN A 117 -14.29 9.21 0.56
CA ASN A 117 -14.37 8.84 1.98
C ASN A 117 -13.29 7.82 2.41
N LEU A 118 -12.06 7.98 1.89
CA LEU A 118 -10.98 7.02 2.12
C LEU A 118 -10.65 6.95 3.62
N PRO A 119 -10.59 5.73 4.21
CA PRO A 119 -10.15 5.57 5.58
C PRO A 119 -8.78 6.23 5.80
N LEU A 120 -8.64 6.91 6.93
CA LEU A 120 -7.42 7.65 7.27
C LEU A 120 -6.16 6.77 7.16
N PRO A 121 -6.15 5.50 7.61
CA PRO A 121 -4.99 4.62 7.45
C PRO A 121 -4.65 4.33 5.98
N SER A 122 -5.65 4.10 5.13
CA SER A 122 -5.45 3.85 3.70
C SER A 122 -4.85 5.06 3.01
N TYR A 123 -5.33 6.27 3.33
CA TYR A 123 -4.76 7.51 2.80
C TYR A 123 -3.28 7.66 3.20
N TRP A 124 -2.96 7.49 4.48
CA TRP A 124 -1.58 7.63 4.94
C TRP A 124 -0.66 6.52 4.46
N ALA A 125 -1.17 5.32 4.21
CA ALA A 125 -0.40 4.24 3.59
C ALA A 125 0.03 4.62 2.16
N ILE A 126 -0.85 5.24 1.37
CA ILE A 126 -0.51 5.73 0.03
C ILE A 126 0.54 6.85 0.10
N VAL A 127 0.37 7.79 1.02
CA VAL A 127 1.36 8.87 1.25
C VAL A 127 2.72 8.30 1.65
N PHE A 128 2.73 7.36 2.60
CA PHE A 128 3.95 6.70 3.06
C PHE A 128 4.66 5.97 1.93
N ARG A 129 3.92 5.16 1.14
CA ARG A 129 4.44 4.46 -0.04
C ARG A 129 5.12 5.42 -1.01
N ALA A 130 4.51 6.57 -1.25
CA ALA A 130 5.08 7.56 -2.15
C ALA A 130 6.36 8.19 -1.64
N TYR A 131 6.45 8.53 -0.35
CA TYR A 131 7.71 8.99 0.22
C TYR A 131 8.81 7.92 0.15
N ALA A 132 8.47 6.66 0.40
CA ALA A 132 9.43 5.56 0.29
C ALA A 132 9.91 5.36 -1.16
N GLN A 133 9.01 5.41 -2.15
CA GLN A 133 9.37 5.30 -3.57
C GLN A 133 10.14 6.53 -4.08
N ASP A 134 9.83 7.74 -3.60
CA ASP A 134 10.62 8.94 -3.89
C ASP A 134 12.06 8.80 -3.37
N ALA A 135 12.21 8.33 -2.14
CA ALA A 135 13.52 8.09 -1.53
C ALA A 135 14.31 7.00 -2.28
N LYS A 136 13.64 5.94 -2.75
CA LYS A 136 14.26 4.89 -3.57
C LYS A 136 14.85 5.43 -4.88
N ARG A 137 14.13 6.32 -5.56
CA ARG A 137 14.51 6.88 -6.88
C ARG A 137 15.55 7.98 -6.82
N ALA A 138 15.73 8.59 -5.64
CA ALA A 138 16.67 9.69 -5.47
C ALA A 138 18.12 9.24 -5.76
N PRO A 139 18.94 10.14 -6.33
CA PRO A 139 20.37 9.85 -6.55
C PRO A 139 21.07 9.63 -5.20
N GLU A 140 22.08 8.76 -5.19
CA GLU A 140 22.86 8.45 -3.99
C GLU A 140 23.46 9.72 -3.36
N GLY A 141 23.63 9.69 -2.04
CA GLY A 141 24.18 10.80 -1.26
C GLY A 141 23.15 11.53 -0.41
N SER A 142 23.39 12.83 -0.16
CA SER A 142 22.65 13.61 0.85
C SER A 142 21.17 13.80 0.52
N GLU A 143 20.79 13.79 -0.75
CA GLU A 143 19.38 13.93 -1.16
C GLU A 143 18.57 12.68 -0.81
N LYS A 144 19.08 11.50 -1.15
CA LYS A 144 18.45 10.22 -0.83
C LYS A 144 18.31 10.03 0.67
N GLU A 145 19.35 10.37 1.44
CA GLU A 145 19.32 10.32 2.90
C GLU A 145 18.24 11.25 3.47
N LYS A 146 18.18 12.51 3.02
CA LYS A 146 17.15 13.47 3.44
C LYS A 146 15.73 12.98 3.14
N LYS A 147 15.52 12.29 2.02
CA LYS A 147 14.21 11.70 1.69
C LYS A 147 13.88 10.50 2.58
N TRP A 148 14.84 9.62 2.86
CA TRP A 148 14.64 8.52 3.82
C TRP A 148 14.37 9.01 5.24
N GLN A 149 14.97 10.13 5.66
CA GLN A 149 14.66 10.74 6.95
C GLN A 149 13.20 11.17 7.09
N LYS A 150 12.55 11.60 6.00
CA LYS A 150 11.10 11.87 6.02
C LYS A 150 10.29 10.59 6.28
N VAL A 151 10.67 9.48 5.67
CA VAL A 151 10.04 8.17 5.89
C VAL A 151 10.25 7.72 7.34
N GLN A 152 11.49 7.84 7.84
CA GLN A 152 11.83 7.50 9.22
C GLN A 152 11.04 8.35 10.22
N ALA A 153 10.86 9.65 9.96
CA ALA A 153 10.07 10.53 10.81
C ALA A 153 8.64 10.00 11.00
N LEU A 154 7.99 9.54 9.92
CA LEU A 154 6.65 8.92 9.97
C LEU A 154 6.64 7.62 10.79
N ILE A 155 7.68 6.79 10.66
CA ILE A 155 7.81 5.57 11.49
C ILE A 155 7.98 5.95 12.97
N THR A 156 8.62 7.07 13.27
CA THR A 156 8.89 7.49 14.65
C THR A 156 7.71 8.14 15.37
N GLU A 157 6.63 8.47 14.67
CA GLU A 157 5.44 9.09 15.25
C GLU A 157 4.86 8.27 16.42
N LYS A 158 4.39 8.96 17.46
CA LYS A 158 3.84 8.31 18.66
C LYS A 158 2.54 7.56 18.36
N ASN A 159 1.70 8.15 17.51
CA ASN A 159 0.40 7.62 17.10
C ASN A 159 0.37 7.58 15.57
N PRO A 160 1.09 6.62 14.95
CA PRO A 160 1.16 6.56 13.51
C PRO A 160 -0.24 6.29 12.94
N SER A 161 -0.57 6.97 11.84
CA SER A 161 -1.84 6.75 11.15
C SER A 161 -1.86 5.46 10.32
N VAL A 162 -0.68 4.86 10.09
CA VAL A 162 -0.49 3.60 9.36
C VAL A 162 0.02 2.53 10.33
N PRO A 163 -0.49 1.29 10.28
CA PRO A 163 0.07 0.19 11.06
C PRO A 163 1.56 -0.02 10.77
N TYR A 164 2.34 -0.35 11.81
CA TYR A 164 3.79 -0.51 11.68
C TYR A 164 4.20 -1.62 10.71
N LEU A 165 3.44 -2.72 10.67
CA LEU A 165 3.69 -3.80 9.71
C LEU A 165 3.52 -3.34 8.27
N THR A 166 2.47 -2.58 7.99
CA THR A 166 2.25 -1.96 6.67
C THR A 166 3.38 -0.99 6.31
N MET A 167 3.87 -0.17 7.26
CA MET A 167 5.05 0.66 7.02
C MET A 167 6.30 -0.19 6.70
N GLY A 168 6.46 -1.33 7.39
CA GLY A 168 7.52 -2.30 7.14
C GLY A 168 7.47 -2.88 5.72
N GLU A 169 6.31 -3.38 5.30
CA GLU A 169 6.05 -3.90 3.95
C GLU A 169 6.41 -2.86 2.88
N LEU A 170 5.94 -1.63 3.04
CA LEU A 170 6.19 -0.55 2.07
C LEU A 170 7.67 -0.16 2.01
N CYS A 171 8.41 -0.24 3.12
CA CYS A 171 9.85 -0.05 3.13
C CYS A 171 10.59 -1.19 2.42
N LEU A 172 10.16 -2.44 2.59
CA LEU A 172 10.70 -3.59 1.86
C LEU A 172 10.44 -3.47 0.35
N GLU A 173 9.22 -3.11 -0.04
CA GLU A 173 8.86 -2.84 -1.45
C GLU A 173 9.77 -1.75 -2.07
N ALA A 174 10.09 -0.73 -1.27
CA ALA A 174 11.00 0.34 -1.66
C ALA A 174 12.49 -0.04 -1.57
N GLY A 175 12.84 -1.22 -1.04
CA GLY A 175 14.20 -1.75 -0.96
C GLY A 175 15.00 -1.27 0.26
N ASN A 176 14.39 -0.63 1.25
CA ASN A 176 15.06 -0.21 2.48
C ASN A 176 14.75 -1.17 3.63
N LYS A 177 15.49 -2.27 3.67
CA LYS A 177 15.36 -3.32 4.70
C LYS A 177 15.61 -2.80 6.11
N GLN A 178 16.56 -1.88 6.28
CA GLN A 178 16.88 -1.33 7.60
C GLN A 178 15.70 -0.57 8.20
N LEU A 179 15.09 0.35 7.45
CA LEU A 179 13.90 1.06 7.93
C LEU A 179 12.68 0.15 8.06
N ALA A 180 12.56 -0.88 7.22
CA ALA A 180 11.51 -1.88 7.38
C ALA A 180 11.59 -2.57 8.74
N VAL A 181 12.79 -3.05 9.12
CA VAL A 181 13.02 -3.67 10.42
C VAL A 181 12.73 -2.70 11.57
N VAL A 182 13.12 -1.42 11.45
CA VAL A 182 12.80 -0.39 12.45
C VAL A 182 11.29 -0.24 12.64
N ALA A 183 10.51 -0.24 11.56
CA ALA A 183 9.06 -0.20 11.65
C ALA A 183 8.49 -1.48 12.29
N ILE A 184 8.88 -2.66 11.81
CA ILE A 184 8.35 -3.95 12.29
C ILE A 184 8.62 -4.13 13.80
N ARG A 185 9.81 -3.76 14.29
CA ARG A 185 10.16 -3.84 15.72
C ARG A 185 9.23 -3.05 16.64
N LYS A 186 8.54 -2.03 16.12
CA LYS A 186 7.56 -1.23 16.87
C LYS A 186 6.18 -1.89 16.98
N GLU A 187 5.90 -2.94 16.20
CA GLU A 187 4.69 -3.75 16.42
C GLU A 187 4.72 -4.34 17.83
N LYS A 188 3.56 -4.41 18.48
CA LYS A 188 3.44 -4.99 19.83
C LYS A 188 2.97 -6.44 19.80
N LYS A 189 2.18 -6.78 18.78
CA LYS A 189 1.65 -8.12 18.58
C LYS A 189 2.75 -9.06 18.14
N TYR A 190 3.17 -9.92 19.05
CA TYR A 190 4.26 -10.87 18.86
C TYR A 190 3.96 -11.83 17.69
N GLU A 191 2.71 -12.29 17.62
CA GLU A 191 2.19 -13.22 16.61
C GLU A 191 2.21 -12.65 15.19
N LEU A 192 2.22 -11.32 15.03
CA LEU A 192 2.33 -10.66 13.73
C LEU A 192 3.76 -10.18 13.45
N LYS A 193 4.46 -9.73 14.49
CA LYS A 193 5.83 -9.19 14.38
C LYS A 193 6.82 -10.24 13.91
N VAL A 194 6.84 -11.41 14.55
CA VAL A 194 7.87 -12.44 14.27
C VAL A 194 7.80 -12.95 12.83
N PRO A 195 6.62 -13.35 12.30
CA PRO A 195 6.51 -13.74 10.89
C PRO A 195 7.01 -12.64 9.95
N MET A 196 6.67 -11.37 10.23
CA MET A 196 7.09 -10.25 9.40
C MET A 196 8.62 -10.01 9.44
N LEU A 197 9.28 -10.19 10.59
CA LEU A 197 10.75 -10.14 10.66
C LEU A 197 11.40 -11.27 9.88
N ILE A 198 10.80 -12.47 9.89
CA ILE A 198 11.26 -13.62 9.10
C ILE A 198 11.08 -13.35 7.60
N ASP A 199 9.93 -12.84 7.18
CA ASP A 199 9.66 -12.51 5.77
C ASP A 199 10.54 -11.34 5.28
N ALA A 200 10.96 -10.45 6.18
CA ALA A 200 11.98 -9.43 5.92
C ALA A 200 13.42 -9.99 5.90
N GLU A 201 13.61 -11.28 6.18
CA GLU A 201 14.92 -11.93 6.38
C GLU A 201 15.79 -11.22 7.44
N ALA A 202 15.16 -10.64 8.46
CA ALA A 202 15.81 -9.99 9.60
C ALA A 202 16.09 -11.03 10.69
N TRP A 203 16.93 -12.01 10.35
CA TRP A 203 17.08 -13.27 11.10
C TRP A 203 17.56 -13.09 12.54
N GLN A 204 18.49 -12.15 12.77
CA GLN A 204 18.99 -11.86 14.10
C GLN A 204 17.87 -11.24 14.96
N GLU A 205 17.18 -10.22 14.44
CA GLU A 205 16.09 -9.55 15.14
C GLU A 205 14.91 -10.48 15.42
N ALA A 206 14.57 -11.35 14.46
CA ALA A 206 13.56 -12.38 14.65
C ALA A 206 13.94 -13.33 15.78
N THR A 207 15.19 -13.79 15.81
CA THR A 207 15.70 -14.69 16.87
C THR A 207 15.68 -14.00 18.24
N GLU A 208 16.20 -12.77 18.32
CA GLU A 208 16.19 -11.97 19.56
C GLU A 208 14.76 -11.79 20.11
N GLU A 209 13.78 -11.54 19.24
CA GLU A 209 12.38 -11.38 19.63
C GLU A 209 11.76 -12.70 20.10
N ILE A 210 12.01 -13.82 19.40
CA ILE A 210 11.53 -15.16 19.76
C ILE A 210 12.03 -15.56 21.15
N PHE A 211 13.32 -15.38 21.42
CA PHE A 211 13.94 -15.76 22.69
C PHE A 211 13.65 -14.75 23.82
N SER A 212 13.29 -13.52 23.48
CA SER A 212 12.75 -12.56 24.47
C SER A 212 11.36 -12.95 24.97
N ASN A 213 10.60 -13.69 24.18
CA ASN A 213 9.23 -14.08 24.48
C ASN A 213 9.07 -15.59 24.70
N ARG A 214 10.07 -16.25 25.29
CA ARG A 214 10.10 -17.72 25.54
C ARG A 214 8.92 -18.32 26.30
N LYS A 215 8.11 -17.49 26.97
CA LYS A 215 6.91 -17.91 27.71
C LYS A 215 5.62 -17.81 26.88
N HIS A 216 5.70 -17.27 25.66
CA HIS A 216 4.57 -17.17 24.75
C HIS A 216 4.23 -18.56 24.19
N GLU A 217 2.95 -18.83 23.98
CA GLU A 217 2.48 -20.14 23.49
C GLU A 217 3.08 -20.53 22.13
N ASP A 218 3.24 -19.56 21.23
CA ASP A 218 3.83 -19.76 19.91
C ASP A 218 5.38 -19.84 19.88
N HIS A 219 6.07 -19.81 21.03
CA HIS A 219 7.54 -19.76 21.04
C HIS A 219 8.17 -20.90 20.23
N GLU A 220 7.81 -22.16 20.52
CA GLU A 220 8.35 -23.33 19.84
C GLU A 220 7.99 -23.35 18.34
N SER A 221 6.78 -22.91 18.00
CA SER A 221 6.32 -22.78 16.61
C SER A 221 7.20 -21.79 15.83
N PHE A 222 7.54 -20.65 16.42
CA PHE A 222 8.41 -19.67 15.78
C PHE A 222 9.88 -20.10 15.73
N VAL A 223 10.38 -20.83 16.75
CA VAL A 223 11.71 -21.46 16.67
C VAL A 223 11.75 -22.47 15.51
N HIS A 224 10.71 -23.26 15.31
CA HIS A 224 10.65 -24.16 14.15
C HIS A 224 10.62 -23.38 12.84
N MET A 225 9.77 -22.35 12.75
CA MET A 225 9.62 -21.54 11.54
C MET A 225 10.94 -20.88 11.10
N ILE A 226 11.71 -20.33 12.03
CA ILE A 226 12.97 -19.66 11.70
C ILE A 226 14.06 -20.65 11.25
N ARG A 227 14.02 -21.90 11.73
CA ARG A 227 14.91 -22.98 11.27
C ARG A 227 14.56 -23.48 9.88
N GLU A 228 13.26 -23.58 9.59
CA GLU A 228 12.76 -24.07 8.31
C GLU A 228 13.00 -23.06 7.18
N LYS A 229 12.70 -21.78 7.45
CA LYS A 229 12.83 -20.70 6.45
C LYS A 229 14.23 -20.07 6.41
N GLY A 230 14.95 -20.12 7.53
CA GLY A 230 16.21 -19.42 7.71
C GLY A 230 17.40 -20.13 7.05
N PRO A 231 18.44 -19.37 6.68
CA PRO A 231 19.71 -19.94 6.26
C PRO A 231 20.44 -20.63 7.42
N ALA A 232 21.41 -21.49 7.12
CA ALA A 232 22.10 -22.32 8.11
C ALA A 232 22.75 -21.54 9.27
N PHE A 233 23.18 -20.28 9.05
CA PHE A 233 23.77 -19.46 10.10
C PHE A 233 22.78 -19.03 11.19
N VAL A 234 21.47 -19.18 10.98
CA VAL A 234 20.45 -18.87 12.00
C VAL A 234 20.64 -19.70 13.27
N GLU A 235 21.15 -20.93 13.14
CA GLU A 235 21.48 -21.76 14.31
C GLU A 235 22.53 -21.12 15.22
N ASP A 236 23.44 -20.29 14.69
CA ASP A 236 24.39 -19.54 15.51
C ASP A 236 23.69 -18.50 16.38
N PHE A 237 22.69 -17.80 15.82
CA PHE A 237 21.88 -16.86 16.59
C PHE A 237 21.04 -17.57 17.65
N ILE A 238 20.42 -18.70 17.30
CA ILE A 238 19.64 -19.52 18.24
C ILE A 238 20.52 -19.99 19.39
N ARG A 239 21.70 -20.53 19.11
CA ARG A 239 22.66 -20.97 20.14
C ARG A 239 23.09 -19.82 21.04
N THR A 240 23.38 -18.66 20.45
CA THR A 240 23.80 -17.46 21.18
C THR A 240 22.70 -16.97 22.13
N GLU A 241 21.47 -16.78 21.65
CA GLU A 241 20.37 -16.30 22.48
C GLU A 241 19.91 -17.34 23.51
N SER A 242 19.98 -18.63 23.18
CA SER A 242 19.74 -19.73 24.14
C SER A 242 20.74 -19.71 25.29
N ALA A 243 22.03 -19.49 25.00
CA ALA A 243 23.08 -19.45 26.02
C ALA A 243 22.98 -18.19 26.89
N ARG A 244 22.67 -17.04 26.29
CA ARG A 244 22.55 -15.74 26.99
C ARG A 244 21.44 -15.71 28.03
N ARG A 245 20.41 -16.56 27.89
CA ARG A 245 19.18 -16.53 28.69
C ARG A 245 18.98 -17.75 29.60
N LYS A 246 20.01 -18.59 29.73
CA LYS A 246 20.14 -19.57 30.83
C LYS A 246 20.45 -18.84 32.13
#